data_AF-A0A965ZNH9-F1
#
_entry.id   AF-A0A965ZNH9-F1
#
_cell.length_a   1.000
_cell.length_b   1.000
_cell.length_c   1.000
_cell.angle_alpha   90.00
_cell.angle_beta   90.00
_cell.angle_gamma   90.00
#
_symmetry.space_group_name_H-M   'P 1'
#
loop_
_entity.id
_entity.type
_entity.pdbx_description
1 polymer ?
#
loop_
_entity_poly.entity_id
_entity_poly.type
_entity_poly.pdbx_seq_one_letter_code
_entity_poly.pdbx_strand_id
1 'polypeptide(L)'
;GESIHSIRDLRGTAFVRKRVPDDWRVIDSTSIDLVRSAADKVNPYAETTAATCESATGTEPLQPITLLDRVDDEGPEVIRIPSYEEVKSDSALYAHASRVLHKETNPYNARPLVQSHGDREVWLNAPPIPLETEELDWVFELPYTRLPHSRYGDARIPAYEMIRHSVNIMRGCFGGCTFCSITEHEGRIIQNRSEDSIIREVEKIRDTSPAFTGVISDLGGPTANMWRLACNSKEVEAKCRKLSCVFPGICKNLNTDQTPLVHLYRRARNVEGVKKVLIASGLRYDLAVETPEYVEELVAHHVGGYLKIAPEHTEDGPLQKMMKPGMGSYDRFKAMFDRYSKAAGKEQYLIPYFIAAHPGTSDRDMMNLALWLKRNKFRADQVQTFYPSPMATATAMYYSGKNPLKRVTHDSDTMPTVKGLSQRRLHKAFLRYHDPDNWPILRKALKKLGRADLIGNGKLHLVPPRQPGKRHQRVPPDSRSFVTQHNGLPRNSQARAGRKRR
;
A
#
# COMPACT_ATOMS: atom_id res chain seq x y z
N GLY A 1 -19.43 32.04 -12.33
CA GLY A 1 -19.19 30.63 -12.00
C GLY A 1 -20.39 30.08 -11.27
N GLU A 2 -20.57 28.77 -11.29
CA GLU A 2 -21.62 28.08 -10.53
C GLU A 2 -21.36 28.15 -9.01
N SER A 3 -22.42 28.01 -8.21
CA SER A 3 -22.28 27.87 -6.77
C SER A 3 -21.68 26.51 -6.43
N ILE A 4 -20.76 26.43 -5.47
CA ILE A 4 -20.23 25.14 -5.00
C ILE A 4 -21.36 24.20 -4.54
N HIS A 5 -22.48 24.75 -4.07
CA HIS A 5 -23.64 23.99 -3.66
C HIS A 5 -24.48 23.46 -4.83
N SER A 6 -24.31 23.94 -6.07
CA SER A 6 -25.02 23.45 -7.26
C SER A 6 -24.20 22.47 -8.10
N ILE A 7 -22.88 22.43 -7.94
CA ILE A 7 -21.99 21.54 -8.72
C ILE A 7 -22.22 20.09 -8.30
N ARG A 8 -22.49 19.21 -9.28
CA ARG A 8 -22.83 17.78 -9.05
C ARG A 8 -22.05 16.82 -9.94
N ASP A 9 -21.35 17.32 -10.93
CA ASP A 9 -20.63 16.61 -11.99
C ASP A 9 -19.10 16.65 -11.82
N LEU A 10 -18.59 17.38 -10.82
CA LEU A 10 -17.16 17.48 -10.57
C LEU A 10 -16.57 16.13 -10.13
N ARG A 11 -15.69 15.57 -10.95
CA ARG A 11 -14.99 14.31 -10.68
C ARG A 11 -14.15 14.40 -9.40
N GLY A 12 -14.05 13.29 -8.67
CA GLY A 12 -13.34 13.22 -7.39
C GLY A 12 -14.06 13.86 -6.20
N THR A 13 -15.34 14.23 -6.35
CA THR A 13 -16.15 14.78 -5.26
C THR A 13 -17.21 13.80 -4.77
N ALA A 14 -17.73 14.08 -3.59
CA ALA A 14 -18.85 13.38 -3.00
C ALA A 14 -19.89 14.38 -2.48
N PHE A 15 -21.17 14.04 -2.59
CA PHE A 15 -22.26 14.88 -2.07
C PHE A 15 -23.45 14.02 -1.62
N VAL A 16 -24.34 14.62 -0.85
CA VAL A 16 -25.55 13.96 -0.34
C VAL A 16 -26.77 14.38 -1.16
N ARG A 17 -27.65 13.44 -1.46
CA ARG A 17 -28.92 13.65 -2.20
C ARG A 17 -30.04 12.79 -1.62
N LYS A 18 -31.30 13.04 -2.02
CA LYS A 18 -32.46 12.25 -1.56
C LYS A 18 -32.67 10.96 -2.36
N ARG A 19 -32.52 11.03 -3.69
CA ARG A 19 -32.64 9.90 -4.60
C ARG A 19 -31.81 10.12 -5.86
N VAL A 20 -31.41 9.04 -6.53
CA VAL A 20 -30.79 9.02 -7.87
C VAL A 20 -31.68 9.78 -8.88
N PRO A 21 -31.12 10.57 -9.82
CA PRO A 21 -31.92 11.25 -10.84
C PRO A 21 -32.65 10.24 -11.74
N ASP A 22 -33.81 10.63 -12.30
CA ASP A 22 -34.62 9.73 -13.12
C ASP A 22 -33.98 9.43 -14.48
N ASP A 23 -33.07 10.29 -14.95
CA ASP A 23 -32.28 10.14 -16.17
C ASP A 23 -31.07 9.20 -16.03
N TRP A 24 -30.82 8.65 -14.83
CA TRP A 24 -29.68 7.75 -14.57
C TRP A 24 -30.09 6.29 -14.48
N ARG A 25 -29.32 5.44 -15.17
CA ARG A 25 -29.44 3.99 -15.02
C ARG A 25 -28.73 3.52 -13.75
N VAL A 26 -29.47 2.88 -12.86
CA VAL A 26 -28.90 2.26 -11.65
C VAL A 26 -28.47 0.83 -11.95
N ILE A 27 -27.18 0.58 -11.85
CA ILE A 27 -26.62 -0.77 -11.82
C ILE A 27 -26.66 -1.24 -10.36
N ASP A 28 -27.53 -2.20 -10.07
CA ASP A 28 -27.67 -2.73 -8.72
C ASP A 28 -26.52 -3.67 -8.37
N SER A 29 -25.75 -3.32 -7.34
CA SER A 29 -24.72 -4.13 -6.73
C SER A 29 -24.88 -4.20 -5.20
N THR A 30 -26.11 -4.02 -4.71
CA THR A 30 -26.46 -4.12 -3.28
C THR A 30 -26.41 -5.56 -2.76
N SER A 31 -26.68 -6.54 -3.61
CA SER A 31 -26.62 -7.95 -3.26
C SER A 31 -25.33 -8.61 -3.75
N ILE A 32 -24.94 -9.65 -3.03
CA ILE A 32 -23.94 -10.61 -3.50
C ILE A 32 -24.63 -11.49 -4.54
N ASP A 33 -24.12 -11.51 -5.76
CA ASP A 33 -24.60 -12.42 -6.80
C ASP A 33 -24.65 -13.86 -6.26
N LEU A 34 -25.85 -14.44 -6.19
CA LEU A 34 -26.01 -15.87 -5.94
C LEU A 34 -25.43 -16.64 -7.12
N VAL A 35 -24.43 -17.48 -6.89
CA VAL A 35 -23.99 -18.42 -7.91
C VAL A 35 -25.13 -19.43 -8.05
N ARG A 36 -25.96 -19.30 -9.09
CA ARG A 36 -26.60 -20.49 -9.64
C ARG A 36 -25.44 -21.40 -10.03
N SER A 37 -25.37 -22.57 -9.42
CA SER A 37 -24.41 -23.61 -9.80
C SER A 37 -24.39 -23.71 -11.32
N ALA A 38 -23.22 -23.86 -11.93
CA ALA A 38 -23.12 -24.20 -13.35
C ALA A 38 -23.60 -25.64 -13.66
N ALA A 39 -24.44 -26.23 -12.80
CA ALA A 39 -25.35 -27.32 -13.12
C ALA A 39 -26.64 -26.62 -13.58
N ASP A 40 -27.01 -26.52 -14.85
CA ASP A 40 -26.86 -27.49 -15.92
C ASP A 40 -26.49 -26.77 -17.22
N LYS A 41 -25.20 -26.72 -17.58
CA LYS A 41 -24.89 -26.57 -19.00
C LYS A 41 -25.11 -27.93 -19.63
N VAL A 42 -26.35 -28.16 -20.10
CA VAL A 42 -26.65 -29.28 -21.00
C VAL A 42 -25.63 -29.21 -22.12
N ASN A 43 -24.84 -30.27 -22.28
CA ASN A 43 -23.89 -30.35 -23.38
C ASN A 43 -24.70 -30.23 -24.69
N PRO A 44 -24.45 -29.23 -25.54
CA PRO A 44 -25.20 -29.03 -26.78
C PRO A 44 -25.03 -30.19 -27.78
N TYR A 45 -24.12 -31.14 -27.50
CA TYR A 45 -23.87 -32.35 -28.27
C TYR A 45 -24.22 -33.64 -27.52
N ALA A 46 -24.91 -33.57 -26.37
CA ALA A 46 -25.43 -34.78 -25.75
C ALA A 46 -26.58 -35.35 -26.61
N GLU A 47 -26.42 -36.57 -27.09
CA GLU A 47 -27.49 -37.29 -27.79
C GLU A 47 -28.63 -37.59 -26.81
N THR A 48 -29.73 -36.85 -26.94
CA THR A 48 -30.99 -37.11 -26.24
C THR A 48 -31.62 -38.37 -26.83
N THR A 49 -31.64 -39.47 -26.08
CA THR A 49 -32.42 -40.66 -26.45
C THR A 49 -33.89 -40.44 -26.11
N ALA A 50 -34.80 -40.96 -26.96
CA ALA A 50 -36.25 -40.75 -26.90
C ALA A 50 -36.91 -41.10 -25.55
N ALA A 51 -36.23 -41.86 -24.68
CA ALA A 51 -36.72 -42.24 -23.35
C ALA A 51 -36.78 -41.08 -22.32
N THR A 52 -36.22 -39.90 -22.62
CA THR A 52 -36.25 -38.74 -21.70
C THR A 52 -37.40 -37.76 -21.96
N CYS A 53 -38.26 -37.99 -22.96
CA CYS A 53 -39.38 -37.10 -23.30
C CYS A 53 -40.72 -37.44 -22.62
N GLU A 54 -40.84 -38.57 -21.92
CA GLU A 54 -42.16 -39.04 -21.42
C GLU A 54 -42.55 -38.59 -20.01
N SER A 55 -41.74 -37.78 -19.31
CA SER A 55 -42.02 -37.43 -17.90
C SER A 55 -42.11 -35.94 -17.57
N ALA A 56 -42.51 -35.09 -18.53
CA ALA A 56 -42.77 -33.67 -18.25
C ALA A 56 -44.12 -33.19 -18.82
N THR A 57 -45.22 -33.74 -18.32
CA THR A 57 -46.54 -33.10 -18.40
C THR A 57 -46.64 -31.99 -17.35
N GLY A 58 -45.97 -30.88 -17.62
CA GLY A 58 -46.06 -29.65 -16.83
C GLY A 58 -46.15 -28.45 -17.76
N THR A 59 -47.36 -28.01 -18.06
CA THR A 59 -47.64 -26.70 -18.69
C THR A 59 -47.34 -25.58 -17.69
N GLU A 60 -46.06 -25.24 -17.53
CA GLU A 60 -45.69 -23.89 -17.16
C GLU A 60 -45.60 -23.05 -18.45
N PRO A 61 -46.18 -21.84 -18.49
CA PRO A 61 -46.02 -20.97 -19.65
C PRO A 61 -44.52 -20.64 -19.79
N LEU A 62 -43.93 -21.11 -20.89
CA LEU A 62 -42.58 -20.76 -21.31
C LEU A 62 -42.47 -19.25 -21.42
N GLN A 63 -41.92 -18.60 -20.38
CA GLN A 63 -41.51 -17.20 -20.50
C GLN A 63 -40.31 -17.17 -21.46
N PRO A 64 -40.37 -16.42 -22.57
CA PRO A 64 -39.21 -16.22 -23.42
C PRO A 64 -38.12 -15.58 -22.56
N ILE A 65 -37.00 -16.29 -22.38
CA ILE A 65 -35.79 -15.66 -21.86
C ILE A 65 -35.29 -14.75 -22.97
N THR A 66 -35.67 -13.48 -22.90
CA THR A 66 -35.03 -12.46 -23.70
C THR A 66 -33.61 -12.33 -23.16
N LEU A 67 -32.64 -12.93 -23.85
CA LEU A 67 -31.26 -12.46 -23.79
C LEU A 67 -31.31 -11.02 -24.30
N LEU A 68 -31.47 -10.08 -23.38
CA LEU A 68 -31.16 -8.69 -23.66
C LEU A 68 -29.68 -8.70 -24.03
N ASP A 69 -29.39 -8.67 -25.34
CA ASP A 69 -28.24 -7.95 -25.82
C ASP A 69 -28.14 -6.66 -25.00
N ARG A 70 -26.92 -6.28 -24.62
CA ARG A 70 -26.67 -5.00 -23.97
C ARG A 70 -27.56 -3.97 -24.65
N VAL A 71 -28.58 -3.49 -23.94
CA VAL A 71 -29.34 -2.34 -24.40
C VAL A 71 -28.28 -1.27 -24.48
N ASP A 72 -27.94 -0.88 -25.71
CA ASP A 72 -27.16 0.32 -26.04
C ASP A 72 -28.00 1.52 -25.62
N ASP A 73 -28.19 1.62 -24.31
CA ASP A 73 -28.87 2.70 -23.63
C ASP A 73 -27.76 3.70 -23.31
N GLU A 74 -27.67 4.75 -24.12
CA GLU A 74 -26.61 5.77 -24.06
C GLU A 74 -26.67 6.68 -22.82
N GLY A 75 -27.57 6.39 -21.87
CA GLY A 75 -27.75 7.17 -20.65
C GLY A 75 -26.64 7.00 -19.60
N PRO A 76 -26.48 7.97 -18.68
CA PRO A 76 -25.47 7.90 -17.63
C PRO A 76 -25.77 6.77 -16.62
N GLU A 77 -24.73 6.07 -16.19
CA GLU A 77 -24.83 4.92 -15.27
C GLU A 77 -24.24 5.22 -13.89
N VAL A 78 -24.92 4.77 -12.83
CA VAL A 78 -24.41 4.79 -11.45
C VAL A 78 -24.51 3.39 -10.84
N ILE A 79 -23.50 2.98 -10.07
CA ILE A 79 -23.54 1.70 -9.35
C ILE A 79 -24.05 1.93 -7.94
N ARG A 80 -25.14 1.26 -7.57
CA ARG A 80 -25.62 1.22 -6.19
C ARG A 80 -24.86 0.16 -5.41
N ILE A 81 -24.16 0.58 -4.37
CA ILE A 81 -23.49 -0.34 -3.42
C ILE A 81 -24.39 -0.59 -2.20
N PRO A 82 -24.15 -1.66 -1.42
CA PRO A 82 -24.97 -1.95 -0.23
C PRO A 82 -25.01 -0.75 0.71
N SER A 83 -26.18 -0.51 1.32
CA SER A 83 -26.44 0.61 2.22
C SER A 83 -25.51 0.61 3.43
N TYR A 84 -25.38 1.77 4.08
CA TYR A 84 -24.62 1.88 5.33
C TYR A 84 -25.11 0.90 6.39
N GLU A 85 -26.44 0.77 6.52
CA GLU A 85 -27.09 -0.10 7.48
C GLU A 85 -26.75 -1.57 7.20
N GLU A 86 -26.82 -2.00 5.94
CA GLU A 86 -26.45 -3.35 5.51
C GLU A 86 -24.98 -3.66 5.78
N VAL A 87 -24.04 -2.82 5.34
CA VAL A 87 -22.59 -3.07 5.53
C VAL A 87 -22.16 -2.99 6.99
N LYS A 88 -22.93 -2.30 7.84
CA LYS A 88 -22.71 -2.25 9.29
C LYS A 88 -23.13 -3.56 9.95
N SER A 89 -24.20 -4.20 9.48
CA SER A 89 -24.72 -5.46 10.03
C SER A 89 -24.13 -6.72 9.39
N ASP A 90 -23.68 -6.65 8.14
CA ASP A 90 -23.21 -7.80 7.35
C ASP A 90 -21.77 -7.57 6.84
N SER A 91 -20.85 -8.37 7.36
CA SER A 91 -19.44 -8.31 7.01
C SER A 91 -19.14 -8.76 5.57
N ALA A 92 -19.95 -9.65 4.99
CA ALA A 92 -19.82 -10.08 3.61
C ALA A 92 -20.21 -8.95 2.66
N LEU A 93 -21.31 -8.24 2.97
CA LEU A 93 -21.72 -7.05 2.21
C LEU A 93 -20.69 -5.92 2.33
N TYR A 94 -20.05 -5.73 3.49
CA TYR A 94 -18.93 -4.79 3.61
C TYR A 94 -17.77 -5.13 2.66
N ALA A 95 -17.36 -6.41 2.62
CA ALA A 95 -16.29 -6.86 1.73
C ALA A 95 -16.68 -6.75 0.24
N HIS A 96 -17.95 -7.03 -0.10
CA HIS A 96 -18.49 -6.84 -1.44
C HIS A 96 -18.49 -5.35 -1.85
N ALA A 97 -18.99 -4.46 -0.99
CA ALA A 97 -18.97 -3.02 -1.21
C ALA A 97 -17.55 -2.51 -1.46
N SER A 98 -16.59 -2.95 -0.63
CA SER A 98 -15.17 -2.65 -0.82
C SER A 98 -14.66 -3.12 -2.19
N ARG A 99 -15.00 -4.35 -2.61
CA ARG A 99 -14.57 -4.88 -3.91
C ARG A 99 -15.11 -4.04 -5.07
N VAL A 100 -16.38 -3.65 -5.02
CA VAL A 100 -17.01 -2.82 -6.06
C VAL A 100 -16.30 -1.47 -6.12
N LEU A 101 -16.09 -0.82 -4.97
CA LEU A 101 -15.40 0.45 -4.88
C LEU A 101 -14.00 0.41 -5.51
N HIS A 102 -13.19 -0.60 -5.20
CA HIS A 102 -11.81 -0.69 -5.73
C HIS A 102 -11.77 -1.01 -7.24
N LYS A 103 -12.86 -1.54 -7.81
CA LYS A 103 -12.99 -1.74 -9.26
C LYS A 103 -13.35 -0.47 -10.03
N GLU A 104 -13.96 0.51 -9.36
CA GLU A 104 -14.31 1.82 -9.92
C GLU A 104 -13.25 2.89 -9.58
N THR A 105 -11.97 2.51 -9.66
CA THR A 105 -10.82 3.41 -9.37
C THR A 105 -10.10 3.92 -10.62
N ASN A 106 -10.38 3.37 -11.80
CA ASN A 106 -9.76 3.84 -13.05
C ASN A 106 -10.55 5.04 -13.61
N PRO A 107 -9.97 6.25 -13.66
CA PRO A 107 -10.71 7.44 -14.07
C PRO A 107 -11.33 7.35 -15.48
N TYR A 108 -10.79 6.53 -16.39
CA TYR A 108 -11.32 6.44 -17.75
C TYR A 108 -12.54 5.52 -17.93
N ASN A 109 -12.81 4.63 -16.97
CA ASN A 109 -13.94 3.69 -17.06
C ASN A 109 -14.74 3.52 -15.76
N ALA A 110 -14.32 4.20 -14.70
CA ALA A 110 -14.99 4.17 -13.42
C ALA A 110 -16.35 4.86 -13.53
N ARG A 111 -17.35 4.20 -12.96
CA ARG A 111 -18.69 4.76 -12.82
C ARG A 111 -18.83 5.44 -11.46
N PRO A 112 -19.68 6.48 -11.35
CA PRO A 112 -20.12 6.97 -10.05
C PRO A 112 -20.71 5.85 -9.19
N LEU A 113 -20.57 5.99 -7.88
CA LEU A 113 -21.15 5.09 -6.90
C LEU A 113 -22.21 5.82 -6.08
N VAL A 114 -23.26 5.12 -5.69
CA VAL A 114 -24.27 5.63 -4.76
C VAL A 114 -24.48 4.64 -3.61
N GLN A 115 -24.52 5.16 -2.39
CA GLN A 115 -24.78 4.39 -1.18
C GLN A 115 -25.93 5.01 -0.38
N SER A 116 -26.93 4.22 -0.01
CA SER A 116 -28.01 4.66 0.88
C SER A 116 -27.52 4.78 2.32
N HIS A 117 -27.94 5.85 3.00
CA HIS A 117 -27.69 6.19 4.41
C HIS A 117 -29.00 6.74 4.98
N GLY A 118 -29.81 5.89 5.62
CA GLY A 118 -31.15 6.27 6.10
C GLY A 118 -32.07 6.78 4.97
N ASP A 119 -32.56 8.01 5.09
CA ASP A 119 -33.46 8.67 4.13
C ASP A 119 -32.72 9.42 3.01
N ARG A 120 -31.39 9.26 2.93
CA ARG A 120 -30.52 9.95 1.96
C ARG A 120 -29.56 8.99 1.29
N GLU A 121 -28.88 9.51 0.28
CA GLU A 121 -27.87 8.81 -0.48
C GLU A 121 -26.59 9.63 -0.54
N VAL A 122 -25.46 8.97 -0.32
CA VAL A 122 -24.13 9.51 -0.60
C VAL A 122 -23.76 9.14 -2.03
N TRP A 123 -23.57 10.16 -2.85
CA TRP A 123 -23.11 10.04 -4.23
C TRP A 123 -21.61 10.28 -4.28
N LEU A 124 -20.87 9.37 -4.93
CA LEU A 124 -19.44 9.46 -5.19
C LEU A 124 -19.25 9.62 -6.70
N ASN A 125 -18.77 10.78 -7.14
CA ASN A 125 -18.44 10.97 -8.55
C ASN A 125 -17.23 10.11 -8.93
N ALA A 126 -17.11 9.82 -10.23
CA ALA A 126 -15.98 9.08 -10.76
C ALA A 126 -14.64 9.78 -10.39
N PRO A 127 -13.53 9.03 -10.23
CA PRO A 127 -12.23 9.58 -9.85
C PRO A 127 -11.77 10.72 -10.80
N PRO A 128 -11.02 11.72 -10.31
CA PRO A 128 -10.55 12.81 -11.16
C PRO A 128 -9.64 12.27 -12.26
N ILE A 129 -9.67 12.90 -13.44
CA ILE A 129 -8.67 12.63 -14.47
C ILE A 129 -7.31 13.10 -13.92
N PRO A 130 -6.24 12.30 -14.02
CA PRO A 130 -4.92 12.69 -13.53
C PRO A 130 -4.43 13.94 -14.27
N LEU A 131 -3.68 14.80 -13.57
CA LEU A 131 -3.11 16.00 -14.15
C LEU A 131 -2.09 15.64 -15.25
N GLU A 132 -2.10 16.42 -16.33
CA GLU A 132 -1.05 16.39 -17.32
C GLU A 132 0.26 16.94 -16.74
N THR A 133 1.38 16.68 -17.41
CA THR A 133 2.71 17.06 -16.91
C THR A 133 2.81 18.57 -16.66
N GLU A 134 2.31 19.38 -17.59
CA GLU A 134 2.33 20.85 -17.49
C GLU A 134 1.45 21.37 -16.33
N GLU A 135 0.31 20.74 -16.10
CA GLU A 135 -0.58 21.08 -14.98
C GLU A 135 0.05 20.70 -13.64
N LEU A 136 0.71 19.54 -13.56
CA LEU A 136 1.40 19.11 -12.35
C LEU A 136 2.62 20.01 -12.07
N ASP A 137 3.39 20.36 -13.10
CA ASP A 137 4.51 21.29 -12.98
C ASP A 137 4.03 22.65 -12.46
N TRP A 138 2.93 23.19 -13.02
CA TRP A 138 2.32 24.43 -12.54
C TRP A 138 2.00 24.36 -11.04
N VAL A 139 1.41 23.26 -10.56
CA VAL A 139 1.12 23.06 -9.13
C VAL A 139 2.39 23.11 -8.29
N PHE A 140 3.46 22.41 -8.69
CA PHE A 140 4.71 22.34 -7.91
C PHE A 140 5.55 23.64 -8.01
N GLU A 141 5.37 24.43 -9.06
CA GLU A 141 6.10 25.68 -9.30
C GLU A 141 5.44 26.91 -8.72
N LEU A 142 4.25 26.77 -8.11
CA LEU A 142 3.64 27.83 -7.31
C LEU A 142 4.66 28.42 -6.30
N PRO A 143 4.53 29.71 -5.93
CA PRO A 143 5.53 30.42 -5.12
C PRO A 143 5.48 30.03 -3.64
N TYR A 144 5.63 28.73 -3.34
CA TYR A 144 5.73 28.21 -1.99
C TYR A 144 6.95 28.77 -1.28
N THR A 145 6.77 29.20 -0.03
CA THR A 145 7.87 29.66 0.83
C THR A 145 8.85 28.54 1.18
N ARG A 146 8.40 27.27 1.12
CA ARG A 146 9.12 26.08 1.60
C ARG A 146 9.57 26.16 3.06
N LEU A 147 9.01 27.10 3.83
CA LEU A 147 9.25 27.27 5.25
C LEU A 147 7.99 26.92 6.04
N PRO A 148 8.12 26.50 7.31
CA PRO A 148 6.98 26.36 8.18
C PRO A 148 6.16 27.65 8.28
N HIS A 149 4.86 27.52 8.50
CA HIS A 149 3.99 28.67 8.72
C HIS A 149 4.46 29.50 9.92
N SER A 150 4.48 30.83 9.79
CA SER A 150 5.01 31.77 10.81
C SER A 150 4.43 31.57 12.22
N ARG A 151 3.17 31.11 12.31
CA ARG A 151 2.50 30.69 13.55
C ARG A 151 3.33 29.73 14.43
N TYR A 152 4.21 28.92 13.85
CA TYR A 152 5.03 27.98 14.61
C TYR A 152 6.23 28.63 15.32
N GLY A 153 6.61 29.87 14.97
CA GLY A 153 7.77 30.55 15.56
C GLY A 153 9.04 29.69 15.51
N ASP A 154 9.73 29.59 16.66
CA ASP A 154 10.96 28.79 16.80
C ASP A 154 10.70 27.31 17.15
N ALA A 155 9.47 26.83 17.00
CA ALA A 155 9.16 25.44 17.29
C ALA A 155 9.93 24.50 16.35
N ARG A 156 10.59 23.49 16.94
CA ARG A 156 11.17 22.40 16.17
C ARG A 156 10.05 21.54 15.57
N ILE A 157 10.02 21.42 14.24
CA ILE A 157 9.04 20.61 13.51
C ILE A 157 9.77 19.43 12.86
N PRO A 158 9.73 18.23 13.49
CA PRO A 158 10.45 17.05 12.97
C PRO A 158 10.07 16.68 11.54
N ALA A 159 8.80 16.86 11.15
CA ALA A 159 8.35 16.59 9.79
C ALA A 159 9.01 17.53 8.77
N TYR A 160 9.16 18.82 9.11
CA TYR A 160 9.82 19.80 8.26
C TYR A 160 11.31 19.48 8.09
N GLU A 161 12.01 19.14 9.18
CA GLU A 161 13.43 18.72 9.12
C GLU A 161 13.64 17.55 8.16
N MET A 162 12.68 16.62 8.11
CA MET A 162 12.72 15.45 7.22
C MET A 162 12.49 15.82 5.75
N ILE A 163 11.53 16.70 5.43
CA ILE A 163 11.05 16.91 4.05
C ILE A 163 11.61 18.15 3.36
N ARG A 164 12.23 19.10 4.07
CA ARG A 164 12.62 20.42 3.52
C ARG A 164 13.52 20.37 2.28
N HIS A 165 14.34 19.33 2.16
CA HIS A 165 15.26 19.09 1.04
C HIS A 165 14.87 17.86 0.20
N SER A 166 13.63 17.41 0.32
CA SER A 166 13.05 16.37 -0.53
C SER A 166 12.32 17.01 -1.70
N VAL A 167 12.44 16.39 -2.87
CA VAL A 167 11.77 16.79 -4.11
C VAL A 167 10.93 15.62 -4.60
N ASN A 168 9.63 15.88 -4.80
CA ASN A 168 8.70 14.89 -5.32
C ASN A 168 8.68 14.93 -6.86
N ILE A 169 8.90 13.82 -7.55
CA ILE A 169 8.99 13.74 -9.02
C ILE A 169 7.70 13.25 -9.70
N MET A 170 6.79 12.61 -8.96
CA MET A 170 5.54 12.06 -9.48
C MET A 170 4.49 11.77 -8.40
N ARG A 171 3.24 11.68 -8.81
CA ARG A 171 2.12 11.19 -7.99
C ARG A 171 1.54 9.90 -8.55
N GLY A 172 0.87 9.14 -7.69
CA GLY A 172 0.19 7.89 -8.05
C GLY A 172 1.05 6.64 -7.84
N CYS A 173 0.39 5.48 -7.79
CA CYS A 173 1.05 4.19 -7.67
C CYS A 173 0.20 3.05 -8.24
N PHE A 174 0.68 2.35 -9.27
CA PHE A 174 0.02 1.15 -9.82
C PHE A 174 0.36 -0.13 -9.05
N GLY A 175 1.00 -0.01 -7.88
CA GLY A 175 1.48 -1.13 -7.10
C GLY A 175 0.38 -2.02 -6.55
N GLY A 176 -0.79 -1.45 -6.23
CA GLY A 176 -1.98 -2.17 -5.77
C GLY A 176 -1.81 -2.86 -4.40
N CYS A 177 -0.92 -2.37 -3.54
CA CYS A 177 -0.71 -2.94 -2.21
C CYS A 177 -1.95 -2.73 -1.35
N THR A 178 -2.57 -3.80 -0.87
CA THR A 178 -3.93 -3.74 -0.27
C THR A 178 -4.01 -2.96 1.05
N PHE A 179 -2.89 -2.76 1.73
CA PHE A 179 -2.78 -1.99 2.97
C PHE A 179 -2.42 -0.51 2.75
N CYS A 180 -2.04 -0.15 1.52
CA CYS A 180 -1.63 1.20 1.15
C CYS A 180 -2.84 1.96 0.62
N SER A 181 -2.98 3.24 1.00
CA SER A 181 -4.06 4.11 0.55
C SER A 181 -3.64 5.07 -0.58
N ILE A 182 -2.44 4.91 -1.15
CA ILE A 182 -1.94 5.79 -2.21
C ILE A 182 -2.81 5.69 -3.46
N THR A 183 -3.27 4.49 -3.81
CA THR A 183 -4.12 4.28 -5.00
C THR A 183 -5.44 5.05 -4.89
N GLU A 184 -6.03 5.06 -3.69
CA GLU A 184 -7.30 5.75 -3.41
C GLU A 184 -7.11 7.26 -3.25
N HIS A 185 -5.93 7.71 -2.82
CA HIS A 185 -5.62 9.12 -2.58
C HIS A 185 -5.07 9.85 -3.82
N GLU A 186 -4.12 9.25 -4.52
CA GLU A 186 -3.41 9.86 -5.67
C GLU A 186 -3.77 9.22 -7.01
N GLY A 187 -4.50 8.10 -6.99
CA GLY A 187 -4.80 7.32 -8.18
C GLY A 187 -3.73 6.28 -8.50
N ARG A 188 -4.10 5.38 -9.41
CA ARG A 188 -3.24 4.30 -9.91
C ARG A 188 -2.32 4.72 -11.06
N ILE A 189 -2.65 5.80 -11.74
CA ILE A 189 -1.93 6.29 -12.92
C ILE A 189 -0.81 7.20 -12.43
N ILE A 190 0.39 7.01 -12.98
CA ILE A 190 1.54 7.84 -12.64
C ILE A 190 1.40 9.20 -13.32
N GLN A 191 1.32 10.25 -12.50
CA GLN A 191 1.36 11.65 -12.93
C GLN A 191 2.79 12.14 -12.78
N ASN A 192 3.44 12.46 -13.89
CA ASN A 192 4.86 12.80 -13.92
C ASN A 192 5.04 14.31 -13.94
N ARG A 193 6.00 14.80 -13.17
CA ARG A 193 6.57 16.14 -13.42
C ARG A 193 7.56 16.10 -14.55
N SER A 194 7.74 17.21 -15.24
CA SER A 194 8.81 17.33 -16.21
C SER A 194 10.17 17.29 -15.52
N GLU A 195 11.18 16.85 -16.26
CA GLU A 195 12.55 16.85 -15.78
C GLU A 195 13.01 18.27 -15.44
N ASP A 196 12.64 19.26 -16.25
CA ASP A 196 13.03 20.65 -16.03
C ASP A 196 12.38 21.25 -14.78
N SER A 197 11.10 20.95 -14.51
CA SER A 197 10.44 21.39 -13.28
C SER A 197 11.12 20.84 -12.03
N ILE A 198 11.49 19.56 -12.08
CA ILE A 198 12.21 18.89 -10.98
C ILE A 198 13.57 19.57 -10.74
N ILE A 199 14.33 19.83 -11.80
CA ILE A 199 15.65 20.45 -11.70
C ILE A 199 15.55 21.89 -11.18
N ARG A 200 14.58 22.68 -11.67
CA ARG A 200 14.31 24.03 -11.16
C ARG A 200 13.99 24.01 -9.66
N GLU A 201 13.26 23.02 -9.17
CA GLU A 201 13.00 22.90 -7.73
C GLU A 201 14.27 22.55 -6.94
N VAL A 202 15.13 21.67 -7.47
CA VAL A 202 16.44 21.37 -6.87
C VAL A 202 17.29 22.64 -6.76
N GLU A 203 17.35 23.43 -7.83
CA GLU A 203 18.04 24.74 -7.86
C GLU A 203 17.42 25.72 -6.86
N LYS A 204 16.08 25.83 -6.83
CA LYS A 204 15.38 26.70 -5.87
C LYS A 204 15.69 26.30 -4.43
N ILE A 205 15.75 25.01 -4.10
CA ILE A 205 16.17 24.54 -2.77
C ILE A 205 17.60 24.99 -2.49
N ARG A 206 18.53 24.78 -3.42
CA ARG A 206 19.92 25.21 -3.28
C ARG A 206 20.03 26.70 -3.00
N ASP A 207 19.27 27.51 -3.74
CA ASP A 207 19.41 28.97 -3.73
C ASP A 207 18.67 29.64 -2.57
N THR A 208 17.57 29.05 -2.08
CA THR A 208 16.69 29.70 -1.09
C THR A 208 16.73 29.09 0.30
N SER A 209 17.15 27.83 0.45
CA SER A 209 17.15 27.20 1.78
C SER A 209 18.39 27.59 2.58
N PRO A 210 18.27 28.31 3.70
CA PRO A 210 19.42 28.69 4.53
C PRO A 210 20.15 27.49 5.17
N ALA A 211 19.47 26.35 5.29
CA ALA A 211 20.02 25.13 5.88
C ALA A 211 20.57 24.14 4.83
N PHE A 212 20.70 24.55 3.56
CA PHE A 212 21.14 23.64 2.50
C PHE A 212 22.65 23.36 2.60
N THR A 213 23.02 22.09 2.60
CA THR A 213 24.41 21.65 2.75
C THR A 213 25.02 21.08 1.46
N GLY A 214 24.30 21.20 0.34
CA GLY A 214 24.62 20.52 -0.91
C GLY A 214 23.99 19.13 -1.03
N VAL A 215 23.09 18.72 -0.12
CA VAL A 215 22.46 17.40 -0.14
C VAL A 215 20.95 17.51 -0.34
N ILE A 216 20.45 16.92 -1.43
CA ILE A 216 19.02 16.65 -1.61
C ILE A 216 18.71 15.35 -0.85
N SER A 217 17.80 15.43 0.12
CA SER A 217 17.54 14.35 1.08
C SER A 217 16.74 13.20 0.49
N ASP A 218 15.94 13.48 -0.54
CA ASP A 218 15.21 12.50 -1.33
C ASP A 218 14.80 13.11 -2.68
N LEU A 219 14.99 12.36 -3.76
CA LEU A 219 14.44 12.69 -5.08
C LEU A 219 13.54 11.53 -5.53
N GLY A 220 12.25 11.61 -5.21
CA GLY A 220 11.38 10.43 -5.29
C GLY A 220 9.90 10.76 -5.31
N GLY A 221 9.08 9.85 -4.83
CA GLY A 221 7.63 10.00 -4.80
C GLY A 221 7.02 8.87 -3.96
N PRO A 222 5.72 8.58 -4.12
CA PRO A 222 5.08 7.44 -3.45
C PRO A 222 5.85 6.12 -3.65
N THR A 223 6.52 5.98 -4.80
CA THR A 223 7.53 4.97 -5.06
C THR A 223 8.65 5.60 -5.89
N ALA A 224 9.91 5.50 -5.46
CA ALA A 224 11.02 6.20 -6.12
C ALA A 224 11.20 5.85 -7.61
N ASN A 225 10.89 4.61 -8.02
CA ASN A 225 11.25 4.09 -9.34
C ASN A 225 10.08 3.90 -10.33
N MET A 226 8.99 4.66 -10.17
CA MET A 226 7.85 4.62 -11.11
C MET A 226 7.76 5.83 -12.05
N TRP A 227 8.65 6.81 -11.94
CA TRP A 227 8.63 7.99 -12.81
C TRP A 227 8.75 7.58 -14.28
N ARG A 228 7.82 8.07 -15.10
CA ARG A 228 7.58 7.75 -16.52
C ARG A 228 7.17 6.31 -16.85
N LEU A 229 6.95 5.46 -15.85
CA LEU A 229 6.36 4.14 -16.10
C LEU A 229 4.85 4.26 -16.29
N ALA A 230 4.35 3.73 -17.41
CA ALA A 230 2.94 3.78 -17.77
C ALA A 230 2.53 2.54 -18.58
N CYS A 231 1.25 2.37 -18.86
CA CYS A 231 0.80 1.34 -19.79
C CYS A 231 1.31 1.66 -21.22
N ASN A 232 1.68 0.63 -21.97
CA ASN A 232 2.15 0.75 -23.35
C ASN A 232 1.04 1.23 -24.32
N SER A 233 -0.25 1.11 -23.95
CA SER A 233 -1.38 1.57 -24.76
C SER A 233 -2.40 2.31 -23.90
N LYS A 234 -2.76 3.52 -24.33
CA LYS A 234 -3.80 4.33 -23.71
C LYS A 234 -5.18 3.67 -23.84
N GLU A 235 -5.47 2.96 -24.94
CA GLU A 235 -6.77 2.27 -25.07
C GLU A 235 -6.91 1.10 -24.08
N VAL A 236 -5.81 0.35 -23.86
CA VAL A 236 -5.78 -0.73 -22.88
C VAL A 236 -5.90 -0.17 -21.47
N GLU A 237 -5.15 0.89 -21.16
CA GLU A 237 -5.23 1.57 -19.86
C GLU A 237 -6.65 2.06 -19.58
N ALA A 238 -7.29 2.70 -20.56
CA ALA A 238 -8.63 3.24 -20.43
C ALA A 238 -9.68 2.17 -20.09
N LYS A 239 -9.51 0.92 -20.55
CA LYS A 239 -10.43 -0.21 -20.31
C LYS A 239 -10.02 -1.09 -19.13
N CYS A 240 -8.86 -0.85 -18.51
CA CYS A 240 -8.30 -1.73 -17.49
C CYS A 240 -9.04 -1.64 -16.15
N ARG A 241 -9.31 -2.80 -15.53
CA ARG A 241 -9.90 -2.91 -14.18
C ARG A 241 -9.07 -3.76 -13.20
N LYS A 242 -7.81 -4.08 -13.56
CA LYS A 242 -6.88 -4.82 -12.66
C LYS A 242 -6.49 -3.96 -11.47
N LEU A 243 -6.44 -4.50 -10.25
CA LEU A 243 -6.06 -3.71 -9.06
C LEU A 243 -4.55 -3.43 -8.95
N SER A 244 -3.71 -4.21 -9.65
CA SER A 244 -2.26 -4.04 -9.65
C SER A 244 -1.69 -4.33 -11.04
N CYS A 245 -0.64 -3.60 -11.42
CA CYS A 245 0.14 -3.87 -12.64
C CYS A 245 1.35 -4.79 -12.39
N VAL A 246 1.58 -5.20 -11.14
CA VAL A 246 2.82 -5.87 -10.69
C VAL A 246 2.56 -7.08 -9.81
N PHE A 247 1.30 -7.51 -9.71
CA PHE A 247 0.89 -8.71 -8.99
C PHE A 247 -0.19 -9.46 -9.79
N PRO A 248 -0.14 -10.82 -9.90
CA PRO A 248 0.86 -11.73 -9.32
C PRO A 248 2.23 -11.71 -10.00
N GLY A 249 2.35 -11.01 -11.12
CA GLY A 249 3.60 -10.67 -11.78
C GLY A 249 3.45 -9.34 -12.53
N ILE A 250 4.52 -8.92 -13.19
CA ILE A 250 4.53 -7.69 -13.99
C ILE A 250 3.59 -7.86 -15.18
N CYS A 251 2.69 -6.90 -15.37
CA CYS A 251 1.77 -6.88 -16.49
C CYS A 251 2.55 -6.72 -17.80
N LYS A 252 2.28 -7.58 -18.78
CA LYS A 252 2.88 -7.50 -20.12
C LYS A 252 2.66 -6.17 -20.88
N ASN A 253 1.65 -5.41 -20.47
CA ASN A 253 1.32 -4.12 -21.08
C ASN A 253 1.93 -2.95 -20.29
N LEU A 254 2.73 -3.18 -19.25
CA LEU A 254 3.39 -2.14 -18.47
C LEU A 254 4.78 -1.88 -19.06
N ASN A 255 5.10 -0.61 -19.33
CA ASN A 255 6.47 -0.22 -19.57
C ASN A 255 7.26 -0.30 -18.26
N THR A 256 8.39 -1.01 -18.28
CA THR A 256 9.30 -1.14 -17.12
C THR A 256 10.64 -0.47 -17.33
N ASP A 257 10.83 0.26 -18.44
CA ASP A 257 12.06 0.98 -18.73
C ASP A 257 12.28 2.15 -17.75
N GLN A 258 13.26 1.99 -16.85
CA GLN A 258 13.64 3.01 -15.86
C GLN A 258 14.78 3.91 -16.34
N THR A 259 15.25 3.77 -17.58
CA THR A 259 16.34 4.58 -18.15
C THR A 259 16.08 6.09 -18.09
N PRO A 260 14.86 6.60 -18.34
CA PRO A 260 14.58 8.03 -18.16
C PRO A 260 14.87 8.53 -16.73
N LEU A 261 14.55 7.72 -15.72
CA LEU A 261 14.82 8.06 -14.33
C LEU A 261 16.34 8.12 -14.04
N VAL A 262 17.11 7.25 -14.66
CA VAL A 262 18.59 7.29 -14.59
C VAL A 262 19.11 8.62 -15.16
N HIS A 263 18.57 9.08 -16.28
CA HIS A 263 18.95 10.39 -16.85
C HIS A 263 18.62 11.55 -15.89
N LEU A 264 17.43 11.56 -15.30
CA LEU A 264 17.03 12.56 -14.30
C LEU A 264 17.99 12.56 -13.10
N TYR A 265 18.34 11.38 -12.58
CA TYR A 265 19.26 11.24 -11.45
C TYR A 265 20.65 11.80 -11.77
N ARG A 266 21.19 11.47 -12.95
CA ARG A 266 22.48 11.99 -13.43
C ARG A 266 22.43 13.51 -13.58
N ARG A 267 21.37 14.05 -14.17
CA ARG A 267 21.19 15.50 -14.33
C ARG A 267 21.10 16.22 -12.99
N ALA A 268 20.28 15.73 -12.07
CA ALA A 268 20.13 16.31 -10.73
C ALA A 268 21.43 16.29 -9.93
N ARG A 269 22.23 15.22 -10.07
CA ARG A 269 23.56 15.09 -9.46
C ARG A 269 24.57 16.09 -10.03
N ASN A 270 24.44 16.49 -11.29
CA ASN A 270 25.34 17.41 -11.97
C ASN A 270 24.94 18.89 -11.84
N VAL A 271 23.87 19.22 -11.11
CA VAL A 271 23.50 20.60 -10.81
C VAL A 271 24.60 21.24 -9.95
N GLU A 272 25.10 22.40 -10.37
CA GLU A 272 26.15 23.11 -9.63
C GLU A 272 25.70 23.43 -8.20
N GLY A 273 26.57 23.22 -7.23
CA GLY A 273 26.28 23.37 -5.79
C GLY A 273 25.58 22.17 -5.14
N VAL A 274 25.09 21.19 -5.93
CA VAL A 274 24.62 19.91 -5.40
C VAL A 274 25.80 18.95 -5.28
N LYS A 275 26.06 18.48 -4.06
CA LYS A 275 27.11 17.50 -3.75
C LYS A 275 26.59 16.07 -3.75
N LYS A 276 25.32 15.87 -3.39
CA LYS A 276 24.70 14.54 -3.32
C LYS A 276 23.19 14.62 -3.48
N VAL A 277 22.65 13.67 -4.23
CA VAL A 277 21.21 13.40 -4.30
C VAL A 277 20.96 12.03 -3.70
N LEU A 278 20.17 11.95 -2.65
CA LEU A 278 19.81 10.68 -2.00
C LEU A 278 18.46 10.18 -2.53
N ILE A 279 18.29 8.86 -2.54
CA ILE A 279 16.98 8.21 -2.71
C ILE A 279 16.66 7.51 -1.39
N ALA A 280 15.78 8.13 -0.61
CA ALA A 280 15.32 7.66 0.69
C ALA A 280 13.88 7.11 0.64
N SER A 281 13.15 7.42 -0.44
CA SER A 281 11.84 6.84 -0.75
C SER A 281 11.92 5.34 -1.02
N GLY A 282 10.85 4.62 -0.67
CA GLY A 282 10.74 3.19 -0.96
C GLY A 282 10.66 2.95 -2.47
N LEU A 283 11.28 1.86 -2.93
CA LEU A 283 11.23 1.45 -4.34
C LEU A 283 10.61 0.06 -4.50
N ARG A 284 10.13 -0.21 -5.70
CA ARG A 284 9.66 -1.53 -6.13
C ARG A 284 10.82 -2.33 -6.68
N TYR A 285 11.36 -3.20 -5.84
CA TYR A 285 12.50 -4.04 -6.17
C TYR A 285 12.20 -5.04 -7.29
N ASP A 286 10.95 -5.45 -7.43
CA ASP A 286 10.46 -6.27 -8.52
C ASP A 286 10.47 -5.53 -9.87
N LEU A 287 10.35 -4.20 -9.90
CA LEU A 287 10.58 -3.40 -11.11
C LEU A 287 12.07 -3.07 -11.29
N ALA A 288 12.78 -2.77 -10.20
CA ALA A 288 14.18 -2.36 -10.27
C ALA A 288 15.07 -3.42 -10.95
N VAL A 289 14.79 -4.71 -10.74
CA VAL A 289 15.54 -5.81 -11.38
C VAL A 289 15.37 -5.88 -12.91
N GLU A 290 14.35 -5.24 -13.47
CA GLU A 290 14.11 -5.21 -14.92
C GLU A 290 15.00 -4.18 -15.64
N THR A 291 15.69 -3.30 -14.89
CA THR A 291 16.63 -2.32 -15.45
C THR A 291 17.93 -2.32 -14.65
N PRO A 292 18.92 -3.18 -14.97
CA PRO A 292 20.18 -3.26 -14.23
C PRO A 292 20.94 -1.93 -14.11
N GLU A 293 20.91 -1.08 -15.15
CA GLU A 293 21.52 0.25 -15.11
C GLU A 293 20.91 1.15 -14.02
N TYR A 294 19.60 1.03 -13.76
CA TYR A 294 18.96 1.76 -12.67
C TYR A 294 19.51 1.34 -11.31
N VAL A 295 19.70 0.03 -11.08
CA VAL A 295 20.26 -0.48 -9.83
C VAL A 295 21.71 -0.02 -9.67
N GLU A 296 22.49 -0.05 -10.74
CA GLU A 296 23.87 0.43 -10.76
C GLU A 296 23.97 1.91 -10.37
N GLU A 297 23.24 2.80 -11.06
CA GLU A 297 23.23 4.25 -10.75
C GLU A 297 22.79 4.51 -9.30
N LEU A 298 21.68 3.89 -8.88
CA LEU A 298 21.12 4.03 -7.53
C LEU A 298 22.16 3.72 -6.44
N VAL A 299 22.82 2.56 -6.55
CA VAL A 299 23.76 2.06 -5.55
C VAL A 299 25.08 2.85 -5.59
N ALA A 300 25.59 3.11 -6.80
CA ALA A 300 26.84 3.81 -7.02
C ALA A 300 26.80 5.28 -6.58
N HIS A 301 25.64 5.95 -6.64
CA HIS A 301 25.59 7.39 -6.42
C HIS A 301 24.60 7.84 -5.34
N HIS A 302 23.46 7.18 -5.18
CA HIS A 302 22.34 7.76 -4.43
C HIS A 302 22.00 7.07 -3.10
N VAL A 303 22.57 5.90 -2.83
CA VAL A 303 22.40 5.23 -1.52
C VAL A 303 23.44 5.75 -0.52
N GLY A 304 22.94 6.33 0.59
CA GLY A 304 23.75 6.91 1.66
C GLY A 304 24.41 5.91 2.61
N GLY A 305 24.11 4.61 2.47
CA GLY A 305 24.61 3.53 3.32
C GLY A 305 23.53 2.46 3.49
N TYR A 306 22.32 2.90 3.82
CA TYR A 306 21.16 2.03 3.94
C TYR A 306 20.16 2.30 2.83
N LEU A 307 19.68 1.24 2.19
CA LEU A 307 18.58 1.29 1.24
C LEU A 307 17.34 0.63 1.84
N LYS A 308 16.27 1.40 1.93
CA LYS A 308 14.98 0.96 2.46
C LYS A 308 14.24 0.15 1.40
N ILE A 309 13.88 -1.09 1.73
CA ILE A 309 13.16 -1.98 0.83
C ILE A 309 12.00 -2.64 1.56
N ALA A 310 10.85 -2.80 0.93
CA ALA A 310 9.64 -3.26 1.61
C ALA A 310 9.10 -4.56 1.00
N PRO A 311 9.68 -5.72 1.37
CA PRO A 311 9.09 -7.03 1.06
C PRO A 311 7.78 -7.27 1.82
N GLU A 312 7.57 -6.57 2.96
CA GLU A 312 6.39 -6.61 3.84
C GLU A 312 6.17 -7.92 4.60
N HIS A 313 6.46 -9.06 3.97
CA HIS A 313 6.39 -10.38 4.59
C HIS A 313 7.28 -11.38 3.84
N THR A 314 7.52 -12.57 4.39
CA THR A 314 8.27 -13.66 3.72
C THR A 314 7.36 -14.75 3.15
N GLU A 315 6.27 -15.02 3.86
CA GLU A 315 5.35 -16.12 3.53
C GLU A 315 4.27 -15.75 2.50
N ASP A 316 3.98 -16.68 1.59
CA ASP A 316 3.00 -16.50 0.51
C ASP A 316 1.58 -16.23 1.00
N GLY A 317 1.21 -16.85 2.13
CA GLY A 317 -0.09 -16.68 2.78
C GLY A 317 -0.50 -15.22 2.87
N PRO A 318 0.19 -14.40 3.67
CA PRO A 318 -0.03 -12.95 3.75
C PRO A 318 0.39 -12.17 2.50
N LEU A 319 1.49 -12.52 1.80
CA LEU A 319 1.93 -11.78 0.61
C LEU A 319 0.87 -11.74 -0.50
N GLN A 320 0.15 -12.84 -0.72
CA GLN A 320 -0.96 -12.88 -1.67
C GLN A 320 -2.11 -11.93 -1.30
N LYS A 321 -2.32 -11.67 -0.01
CA LYS A 321 -3.38 -10.76 0.48
C LYS A 321 -2.88 -9.32 0.48
N MET A 322 -1.57 -9.12 0.55
CA MET A 322 -0.89 -7.83 0.37
C MET A 322 -0.75 -7.43 -1.10
N MET A 323 -0.96 -8.36 -2.04
CA MET A 323 -0.63 -8.21 -3.46
C MET A 323 0.86 -7.91 -3.70
N LYS A 324 1.72 -8.63 -2.98
CA LYS A 324 3.17 -8.54 -3.09
C LYS A 324 3.76 -9.83 -3.70
N PRO A 325 4.82 -9.73 -4.50
CA PRO A 325 5.52 -10.92 -5.00
C PRO A 325 6.23 -11.64 -3.86
N GLY A 326 6.50 -12.94 -4.06
CA GLY A 326 7.30 -13.75 -3.14
C GLY A 326 8.74 -13.26 -2.98
N MET A 327 9.48 -13.89 -2.06
CA MET A 327 10.86 -13.50 -1.71
C MET A 327 11.87 -13.67 -2.86
N GLY A 328 11.57 -14.45 -3.89
CA GLY A 328 12.47 -14.62 -5.04
C GLY A 328 12.84 -13.31 -5.75
N SER A 329 11.90 -12.37 -5.87
CA SER A 329 12.18 -11.04 -6.45
C SER A 329 13.08 -10.20 -5.53
N TYR A 330 12.93 -10.34 -4.21
CA TYR A 330 13.81 -9.68 -3.24
C TYR A 330 15.24 -10.25 -3.33
N ASP A 331 15.38 -11.57 -3.44
CA ASP A 331 16.69 -12.22 -3.51
C ASP A 331 17.44 -11.83 -4.80
N ARG A 332 16.74 -11.76 -5.95
CA ARG A 332 17.31 -11.24 -7.20
C ARG A 332 17.80 -9.80 -7.05
N PHE A 333 16.98 -8.93 -6.46
CA PHE A 333 17.37 -7.54 -6.21
C PHE A 333 18.57 -7.44 -5.27
N LYS A 334 18.59 -8.22 -4.18
CA LYS A 334 19.71 -8.26 -3.24
C LYS A 334 21.00 -8.67 -3.92
N ALA A 335 20.97 -9.68 -4.80
CA ALA A 335 22.14 -10.10 -5.55
C ALA A 335 22.71 -8.98 -6.44
N MET A 336 21.84 -8.23 -7.13
CA MET A 336 22.25 -7.05 -7.91
C MET A 336 22.80 -5.94 -7.02
N PHE A 337 22.12 -5.63 -5.91
CA PHE A 337 22.55 -4.62 -4.94
C PHE A 337 23.94 -4.92 -4.38
N ASP A 338 24.18 -6.15 -3.92
CA ASP A 338 25.47 -6.56 -3.36
C ASP A 338 26.58 -6.50 -4.43
N ARG A 339 26.28 -6.92 -5.67
CA ARG A 339 27.22 -6.86 -6.80
C ARG A 339 27.65 -5.42 -7.08
N TYR A 340 26.69 -4.51 -7.25
CA TYR A 340 27.01 -3.11 -7.57
C TYR A 340 27.59 -2.34 -6.39
N SER A 341 27.21 -2.67 -5.15
CA SER A 341 27.81 -2.10 -3.94
C SER A 341 29.30 -2.44 -3.88
N LYS A 342 29.65 -3.71 -4.14
CA LYS A 342 31.04 -4.17 -4.21
C LYS A 342 31.80 -3.51 -5.35
N ALA A 343 31.19 -3.39 -6.54
CA ALA A 343 31.81 -2.71 -7.69
C ALA A 343 32.09 -1.23 -7.40
N ALA A 344 31.20 -0.55 -6.68
CA ALA A 344 31.38 0.83 -6.24
C ALA A 344 32.33 0.98 -5.02
N GLY A 345 32.85 -0.12 -4.47
CA GLY A 345 33.72 -0.09 -3.29
C GLY A 345 33.04 0.38 -2.01
N LYS A 346 31.71 0.21 -1.90
CA LYS A 346 30.91 0.71 -0.78
C LYS A 346 30.42 -0.43 0.11
N GLU A 347 30.41 -0.15 1.41
CA GLU A 347 29.73 -0.97 2.40
C GLU A 347 28.30 -0.43 2.60
N GLN A 348 27.32 -1.12 2.03
CA GLN A 348 25.91 -0.71 2.05
C GLN A 348 25.01 -1.88 2.43
N TYR A 349 23.84 -1.57 2.97
CA TYR A 349 22.94 -2.56 3.56
C TYR A 349 21.48 -2.31 3.18
N LEU A 350 20.75 -3.38 2.89
CA LEU A 350 19.30 -3.34 2.76
C LEU A 350 18.65 -3.33 4.14
N ILE A 351 17.73 -2.38 4.37
CA ILE A 351 16.86 -2.36 5.54
C ILE A 351 15.46 -2.80 5.09
N PRO A 352 15.06 -4.06 5.36
CA PRO A 352 13.74 -4.53 5.01
C PRO A 352 12.65 -4.00 5.97
N TYR A 353 11.51 -3.63 5.42
CA TYR A 353 10.29 -3.30 6.15
C TYR A 353 9.33 -4.48 6.13
N PHE A 354 8.83 -4.84 7.31
CA PHE A 354 7.88 -5.93 7.52
C PHE A 354 6.67 -5.46 8.31
N ILE A 355 5.49 -5.99 7.94
CA ILE A 355 4.22 -5.69 8.59
C ILE A 355 3.77 -6.93 9.38
N ALA A 356 3.71 -6.79 10.70
CA ALA A 356 3.11 -7.80 11.57
C ALA A 356 1.57 -7.73 11.54
N ALA A 357 0.91 -8.87 11.77
CA ALA A 357 -0.53 -8.94 12.01
C ALA A 357 -1.43 -8.41 10.88
N HIS A 358 -0.96 -8.49 9.62
CA HIS A 358 -1.80 -8.24 8.46
C HIS A 358 -2.93 -9.29 8.37
N PRO A 359 -4.11 -8.96 7.82
CA PRO A 359 -5.15 -9.95 7.54
C PRO A 359 -4.63 -11.11 6.70
N GLY A 360 -4.93 -12.34 7.12
CA GLY A 360 -4.40 -13.56 6.51
C GLY A 360 -3.06 -14.04 7.10
N THR A 361 -2.45 -13.32 8.05
CA THR A 361 -1.22 -13.77 8.75
C THR A 361 -1.55 -14.69 9.93
N SER A 362 -0.95 -15.88 9.95
CA SER A 362 -1.00 -16.81 11.07
C SER A 362 0.20 -16.66 12.03
N ASP A 363 0.11 -17.27 13.22
CA ASP A 363 1.24 -17.32 14.16
C ASP A 363 2.45 -18.08 13.57
N ARG A 364 2.20 -19.07 12.70
CA ARG A 364 3.26 -19.82 12.00
C ARG A 364 3.96 -18.94 10.98
N ASP A 365 3.22 -18.09 10.28
CA ASP A 365 3.81 -17.16 9.31
C ASP A 365 4.77 -16.18 9.99
N MET A 366 4.37 -15.62 11.13
CA MET A 366 5.23 -14.73 11.91
C MET A 366 6.45 -15.44 12.50
N MET A 367 6.31 -16.70 12.90
CA MET A 367 7.43 -17.51 13.36
C MET A 367 8.44 -17.74 12.22
N ASN A 368 7.97 -18.08 11.02
CA ASN A 368 8.83 -18.27 9.85
C ASN A 368 9.54 -16.97 9.46
N LEU A 369 8.84 -15.84 9.48
CA LEU A 369 9.43 -14.52 9.28
C LEU A 369 10.51 -14.22 10.33
N ALA A 370 10.29 -14.54 11.60
CA ALA A 370 11.30 -14.38 12.65
C ALA A 370 12.55 -15.25 12.42
N LEU A 371 12.37 -16.49 11.93
CA LEU A 371 13.48 -17.35 11.53
C LEU A 371 14.24 -16.78 10.33
N TRP A 372 13.54 -16.23 9.34
CA TRP A 372 14.15 -15.57 8.20
C TRP A 372 14.98 -14.37 8.64
N LEU A 373 14.45 -13.51 9.53
CA LEU A 373 15.18 -12.38 10.11
C LEU A 373 16.46 -12.86 10.81
N LYS A 374 16.36 -13.91 11.63
CA LYS A 374 17.50 -14.46 12.36
C LYS A 374 18.58 -15.03 11.44
N ARG A 375 18.19 -15.79 10.41
CA ARG A 375 19.11 -16.36 9.41
C ARG A 375 19.85 -15.26 8.64
N ASN A 376 19.15 -14.18 8.31
CA ASN A 376 19.71 -13.03 7.60
C ASN A 376 20.34 -11.97 8.53
N LYS A 377 20.46 -12.27 9.84
CA LYS A 377 21.09 -11.42 10.86
C LYS A 377 20.42 -10.04 11.03
N PHE A 378 19.14 -9.91 10.69
CA PHE A 378 18.38 -8.69 10.91
C PHE A 378 17.87 -8.59 12.34
N ARG A 379 18.08 -7.42 12.96
CA ARG A 379 17.52 -7.06 14.27
C ARG A 379 16.76 -5.75 14.12
N ALA A 380 15.44 -5.85 13.94
CA ALA A 380 14.59 -4.69 13.74
C ALA A 380 14.24 -4.01 15.08
N ASP A 381 14.55 -2.73 15.20
CA ASP A 381 14.12 -1.92 16.36
C ASP A 381 12.74 -1.30 16.13
N GLN A 382 12.53 -0.74 14.93
CA GLN A 382 11.25 -0.20 14.51
C GLN A 382 10.48 -1.24 13.72
N VAL A 383 9.36 -1.68 14.28
CA VAL A 383 8.49 -2.68 13.65
C VAL A 383 7.06 -2.15 13.63
N GLN A 384 6.40 -2.30 12.49
CA GLN A 384 5.03 -1.85 12.30
C GLN A 384 4.09 -3.05 12.42
N THR A 385 2.99 -2.83 13.13
CA THR A 385 1.83 -3.73 13.08
C THR A 385 0.84 -3.14 12.10
N PHE A 386 0.17 -3.98 11.33
CA PHE A 386 -0.86 -3.57 10.39
C PHE A 386 -1.84 -2.62 11.07
N TYR A 387 -1.99 -1.44 10.48
CA TYR A 387 -2.92 -0.42 10.89
C TYR A 387 -4.05 -0.39 9.86
N PRO A 388 -5.32 -0.57 10.28
CA PRO A 388 -6.45 -0.60 9.37
C PRO A 388 -6.77 0.82 8.88
N SER A 389 -6.00 1.30 7.90
CA SER A 389 -6.23 2.58 7.23
C SER A 389 -7.61 2.60 6.56
N PRO A 390 -8.43 3.65 6.73
CA PRO A 390 -9.71 3.77 6.04
C PRO A 390 -9.58 3.54 4.53
N MET A 391 -10.63 2.99 3.93
CA MET A 391 -10.75 2.64 2.50
C MET A 391 -9.78 1.57 1.97
N ALA A 392 -8.66 1.27 2.62
CA ALA A 392 -7.74 0.25 2.14
C ALA A 392 -8.42 -1.14 2.06
N THR A 393 -8.15 -1.89 0.98
CA THR A 393 -8.70 -3.24 0.78
C THR A 393 -8.38 -4.17 1.96
N ALA A 394 -7.18 -4.08 2.54
CA ALA A 394 -6.80 -4.86 3.72
C ALA A 394 -7.61 -4.48 4.96
N THR A 395 -8.11 -3.24 5.06
CA THR A 395 -9.02 -2.86 6.15
C THR A 395 -10.37 -3.54 6.01
N ALA A 396 -10.87 -3.72 4.78
CA ALA A 396 -12.04 -4.55 4.54
C ALA A 396 -11.80 -6.01 4.90
N MET A 397 -10.62 -6.57 4.59
CA MET A 397 -10.22 -7.90 5.06
C MET A 397 -10.19 -7.98 6.59
N TYR A 398 -9.59 -6.97 7.24
CA TYR A 398 -9.48 -6.89 8.69
C TYR A 398 -10.83 -6.85 9.37
N TYR A 399 -11.76 -6.03 8.88
CA TYR A 399 -13.10 -5.92 9.43
C TYR A 399 -13.89 -7.20 9.20
N SER A 400 -13.99 -7.63 7.94
CA SER A 400 -14.92 -8.69 7.51
C SER A 400 -14.43 -10.12 7.73
N GLY A 401 -13.11 -10.34 7.77
CA GLY A 401 -12.52 -11.68 7.69
C GLY A 401 -12.66 -12.34 6.31
N LYS A 402 -13.09 -11.61 5.27
CA LYS A 402 -13.25 -12.10 3.89
C LYS A 402 -12.28 -11.40 2.94
N ASN A 403 -11.97 -12.05 1.81
CA ASN A 403 -10.99 -11.55 0.85
C ASN A 403 -11.67 -10.83 -0.35
N PRO A 404 -11.79 -9.50 -0.37
CA PRO A 404 -12.43 -8.74 -1.45
C PRO A 404 -11.63 -8.70 -2.75
N LEU A 405 -10.41 -9.26 -2.80
CA LEU A 405 -9.65 -9.40 -4.06
C LEU A 405 -10.30 -10.42 -5.02
N LYS A 406 -11.11 -11.32 -4.48
CA LYS A 406 -11.92 -12.28 -5.25
C LYS A 406 -13.39 -11.94 -5.09
N ARG A 407 -14.26 -12.55 -5.90
CA ARG A 407 -15.71 -12.45 -5.67
C ARG A 407 -16.01 -12.94 -4.24
N VAL A 408 -16.84 -12.19 -3.52
CA VAL A 408 -17.20 -12.48 -2.14
C VAL A 408 -18.64 -12.96 -2.11
N THR A 409 -18.88 -14.03 -1.38
CA THR A 409 -20.18 -14.60 -1.03
C THR A 409 -20.27 -14.82 0.49
N HIS A 410 -21.47 -15.06 1.01
CA HIS A 410 -21.64 -15.47 2.42
C HIS A 410 -20.84 -16.73 2.75
N ASP A 411 -20.76 -17.68 1.81
CA ASP A 411 -19.99 -18.93 1.95
C ASP A 411 -18.51 -18.82 1.56
N SER A 412 -18.04 -17.63 1.14
CA SER A 412 -16.64 -17.46 0.78
C SER A 412 -15.71 -17.70 1.95
N ASP A 413 -14.58 -18.35 1.65
CA ASP A 413 -13.49 -18.64 2.57
C ASP A 413 -13.18 -17.44 3.48
N THR A 414 -13.09 -17.75 4.77
CA THR A 414 -12.65 -16.78 5.78
C THR A 414 -11.13 -16.79 5.92
N MET A 415 -10.57 -15.67 6.37
CA MET A 415 -9.16 -15.53 6.68
C MET A 415 -8.95 -15.08 8.14
N PRO A 416 -7.84 -15.50 8.78
CA PRO A 416 -7.53 -15.04 10.13
C PRO A 416 -7.31 -13.53 10.15
N THR A 417 -7.90 -12.84 11.13
CA THR A 417 -7.68 -11.41 11.37
C THR A 417 -7.21 -11.20 12.80
N VAL A 418 -6.10 -10.50 12.96
CA VAL A 418 -5.41 -10.36 14.25
C VAL A 418 -5.87 -9.07 14.94
N LYS A 419 -7.04 -9.14 15.58
CA LYS A 419 -7.69 -8.01 16.29
C LYS A 419 -7.27 -7.92 17.76
N GLY A 420 -7.13 -9.06 18.43
CA GLY A 420 -6.85 -9.12 19.87
C GLY A 420 -5.45 -8.60 20.24
N LEU A 421 -5.36 -7.75 21.27
CA LEU A 421 -4.11 -7.11 21.70
C LEU A 421 -3.00 -8.12 22.04
N SER A 422 -3.35 -9.25 22.66
CA SER A 422 -2.40 -10.32 23.00
C SER A 422 -1.72 -10.91 21.76
N GLN A 423 -2.50 -11.27 20.73
CA GLN A 423 -1.96 -11.84 19.50
C GLN A 423 -1.21 -10.78 18.68
N ARG A 424 -1.68 -9.53 18.63
CA ARG A 424 -0.96 -8.41 18.01
C ARG A 424 0.42 -8.21 18.65
N ARG A 425 0.50 -8.27 19.99
CA ARG A 425 1.76 -8.21 20.73
C ARG A 425 2.66 -9.42 20.42
N LEU A 426 2.09 -10.62 20.31
CA LEU A 426 2.84 -11.81 19.89
C LEU A 426 3.44 -11.66 18.48
N HIS A 427 2.65 -11.21 17.51
CA HIS A 427 3.13 -11.00 16.14
C HIS A 427 4.25 -9.94 16.11
N LYS A 428 4.07 -8.83 16.84
CA LYS A 428 5.12 -7.82 16.99
C LYS A 428 6.38 -8.38 17.68
N ALA A 429 6.22 -9.25 18.67
CA ALA A 429 7.31 -9.90 19.38
C ALA A 429 8.15 -10.80 18.47
N PHE A 430 7.54 -11.47 17.48
CA PHE A 430 8.28 -12.27 16.49
C PHE A 430 9.25 -11.42 15.65
N LEU A 431 8.84 -10.21 15.24
CA LEU A 431 9.74 -9.29 14.52
C LEU A 431 10.91 -8.81 15.40
N ARG A 432 10.70 -8.72 16.71
CA ARG A 432 11.71 -8.35 17.72
C ARG A 432 12.18 -9.56 18.53
N TYR A 433 12.45 -10.69 17.85
CA TYR A 433 12.83 -11.95 18.49
C TYR A 433 14.09 -11.85 19.37
N HIS A 434 14.96 -10.88 19.09
CA HIS A 434 16.22 -10.67 19.80
C HIS A 434 16.04 -9.91 21.12
N ASP A 435 14.90 -9.25 21.34
CA ASP A 435 14.61 -8.48 22.55
C ASP A 435 14.20 -9.43 23.71
N PRO A 436 14.94 -9.43 24.83
CA PRO A 436 14.66 -10.29 25.99
C PRO A 436 13.26 -10.17 26.59
N ASP A 437 12.63 -9.00 26.47
CA ASP A 437 11.29 -8.77 27.01
C ASP A 437 10.23 -9.59 26.27
N ASN A 438 10.51 -9.97 25.01
CA ASN A 438 9.62 -10.78 24.19
C ASN A 438 9.80 -12.30 24.39
N TRP A 439 10.91 -12.76 24.96
CA TRP A 439 11.19 -14.19 25.03
C TRP A 439 10.17 -15.02 25.81
N PRO A 440 9.54 -14.55 26.92
CA PRO A 440 8.52 -15.32 27.62
C PRO A 440 7.29 -15.63 26.75
N ILE A 441 6.78 -14.63 26.03
CA ILE A 441 5.62 -14.80 25.14
C ILE A 441 5.97 -15.66 23.93
N LEU A 442 7.18 -15.50 23.37
CA LEU A 442 7.67 -16.31 22.26
C LEU A 442 7.86 -17.78 22.66
N ARG A 443 8.47 -18.09 23.81
CA ARG A 443 8.59 -19.48 24.29
C ARG A 443 7.23 -20.15 24.47
N LYS A 444 6.25 -19.43 25.03
CA LYS A 444 4.87 -19.95 25.17
C LYS A 444 4.24 -20.24 23.81
N ALA A 445 4.38 -19.33 22.85
CA ALA A 445 3.86 -19.52 21.50
C ALA A 445 4.55 -20.67 20.77
N LEU A 446 5.88 -20.78 20.84
CA LEU A 446 6.65 -21.88 20.24
C LEU A 446 6.22 -23.24 20.78
N LYS A 447 6.02 -23.38 22.09
CA LYS A 447 5.47 -24.62 22.68
C LYS A 447 4.07 -24.93 22.15
N LYS A 448 3.18 -23.93 22.07
CA LYS A 448 1.82 -24.09 21.52
C LYS A 448 1.83 -24.51 20.04
N LEU A 449 2.80 -24.02 19.26
CA LEU A 449 2.99 -24.36 17.85
C LEU A 449 3.68 -25.73 17.62
N GLY A 450 4.03 -26.45 18.69
CA GLY A 450 4.80 -27.70 18.60
C GLY A 450 6.25 -27.49 18.16
N ARG A 451 6.78 -26.27 18.33
CA ARG A 451 8.13 -25.85 17.90
C ARG A 451 9.06 -25.55 19.06
N ALA A 452 9.02 -26.39 20.09
CA ALA A 452 9.93 -26.29 21.24
C ALA A 452 11.40 -26.49 20.84
N ASP A 453 11.66 -27.15 19.71
CA ASP A 453 12.98 -27.28 19.06
C ASP A 453 13.63 -25.92 18.75
N LEU A 454 12.84 -24.84 18.63
CA LEU A 454 13.34 -23.48 18.42
C LEU A 454 13.73 -22.77 19.72
N ILE A 455 13.72 -23.45 20.88
CA ILE A 455 14.10 -22.88 22.17
C ILE A 455 15.48 -23.43 22.59
N GLY A 456 16.50 -22.57 22.61
CA GLY A 456 17.86 -22.97 22.93
C GLY A 456 18.88 -21.85 22.67
N ASN A 457 20.14 -22.11 23.00
CA ASN A 457 21.21 -21.11 22.89
C ASN A 457 21.97 -21.18 21.54
N GLY A 458 21.76 -22.24 20.76
CA GLY A 458 22.44 -22.42 19.47
C GLY A 458 21.93 -21.49 18.36
N LYS A 459 22.69 -21.37 17.28
CA LYS A 459 22.39 -20.49 16.13
C LYS A 459 21.04 -20.78 15.46
N LEU A 460 20.59 -22.04 15.49
CA LEU A 460 19.35 -22.50 14.84
C LEU A 460 18.08 -22.29 15.68
N HIS A 461 18.21 -22.06 16.98
CA HIS A 461 17.08 -21.76 17.86
C HIS A 461 16.60 -20.33 17.60
N LEU A 462 15.35 -19.98 17.90
CA LEU A 462 14.84 -18.61 17.78
C LEU A 462 15.13 -17.80 19.04
N VAL A 463 14.78 -18.35 20.22
CA VAL A 463 14.91 -17.70 21.54
C VAL A 463 15.61 -18.61 22.57
N PRO A 464 16.31 -18.04 23.57
CA PRO A 464 16.95 -18.84 24.61
C PRO A 464 15.95 -19.39 25.65
N PRO A 465 16.34 -20.46 26.38
CA PRO A 465 15.44 -21.13 27.32
C PRO A 465 15.18 -20.31 28.59
N ARG A 466 16.10 -19.44 29.00
CA ARG A 466 16.03 -18.65 30.23
C ARG A 466 16.04 -17.15 29.93
N GLN A 467 15.43 -16.36 30.82
CA GLN A 467 15.60 -14.91 30.80
C GLN A 467 17.04 -14.54 31.20
N PRO A 468 17.61 -13.45 30.65
CA PRO A 468 18.83 -12.93 31.19
C PRO A 468 18.53 -12.32 32.57
N GLY A 469 19.52 -12.33 33.47
CA GLY A 469 19.39 -11.56 34.71
C GLY A 469 19.13 -10.10 34.38
N LYS A 470 18.19 -9.44 35.07
CA LYS A 470 17.87 -8.03 34.85
C LYS A 470 19.11 -7.17 35.14
N ARG A 471 19.90 -6.83 34.12
CA ARG A 471 20.87 -5.74 34.20
C ARG A 471 20.09 -4.44 34.20
N HIS A 472 19.67 -3.99 35.38
CA HIS A 472 19.39 -2.57 35.55
C HIS A 472 20.70 -1.84 35.22
N GLN A 473 20.76 -1.12 34.11
CA GLN A 473 21.77 -0.08 33.96
C GLN A 473 21.50 0.94 35.06
N ARG A 474 22.18 0.82 36.20
CA ARG A 474 22.36 1.94 37.12
C ARG A 474 23.22 2.94 36.37
N VAL A 475 22.56 3.93 35.78
CA VAL A 475 23.24 5.15 35.33
C VAL A 475 23.77 5.82 36.61
N PRO A 476 25.09 5.99 36.77
CA PRO A 476 25.64 6.72 37.92
C PRO A 476 25.05 8.14 37.95
N PRO A 477 24.75 8.71 39.12
CA PRO A 477 24.13 10.04 39.21
C PRO A 477 24.89 11.16 38.48
N ASP A 478 26.20 10.99 38.25
CA ASP A 478 27.09 11.97 37.64
C ASP A 478 27.38 11.78 36.14
N SER A 479 26.72 10.83 35.45
CA SER A 479 26.95 10.69 34.00
C SER A 479 26.29 11.82 33.22
N ARG A 480 27.09 12.71 32.63
CA ARG A 480 26.61 13.72 31.68
C ARG A 480 26.01 13.06 30.45
N SER A 481 24.76 13.38 30.14
CA SER A 481 24.12 12.95 28.89
C SER A 481 24.73 13.70 27.71
N PHE A 482 25.26 12.98 26.73
CA PHE A 482 25.58 13.55 25.42
C PHE A 482 24.57 13.02 24.39
N VAL A 483 24.11 13.90 23.51
CA VAL A 483 23.14 13.56 22.46
C VAL A 483 23.93 13.21 21.20
N THR A 484 23.89 11.94 20.78
CA THR A 484 24.32 11.57 19.42
C THR A 484 23.14 11.77 18.46
N GLN A 485 23.40 12.32 17.29
CA GLN A 485 22.41 12.79 16.31
C GLN A 485 21.47 11.71 15.71
N HIS A 486 21.47 10.47 16.21
CA HIS A 486 20.75 9.36 15.56
C HIS A 486 19.77 8.57 16.42
N ASN A 487 19.47 9.00 17.66
CA ASN A 487 18.32 8.46 18.38
C ASN A 487 17.16 9.45 18.34
N GLY A 488 15.99 8.94 17.92
CA GLY A 488 14.80 9.70 17.57
C GLY A 488 14.19 10.60 18.66
N LEU A 489 13.10 11.24 18.25
CA LEU A 489 12.27 12.27 18.91
C LEU A 489 12.55 12.55 20.40
N PRO A 490 12.67 13.83 20.81
CA PRO A 490 12.93 14.19 22.20
C PRO A 490 11.84 13.66 23.14
N ARG A 491 12.25 13.19 24.32
CA ARG A 491 11.32 12.90 25.41
C ARG A 491 10.53 14.16 25.74
N ASN A 492 9.19 14.09 25.64
CA ASN A 492 8.29 15.14 26.11
C ASN A 492 8.64 15.53 27.56
N SER A 493 9.14 16.76 27.76
CA SER A 493 9.53 17.31 29.05
C SER A 493 8.37 17.92 29.84
N GLN A 494 7.12 17.65 29.47
CA GLN A 494 5.94 18.16 30.19
C GLN A 494 5.18 17.04 30.93
N ALA A 495 5.82 16.45 31.93
CA ALA A 495 5.10 15.86 33.06
C ALA A 495 5.23 16.84 34.23
N ARG A 496 4.20 17.67 34.42
CA ARG A 496 4.08 18.62 35.53
C ARG A 496 4.37 17.91 36.86
N ALA A 497 5.32 18.45 37.61
CA ALA A 497 5.59 18.07 38.99
C ALA A 497 4.31 18.25 39.83
N GLY A 498 3.79 17.15 40.36
CA GLY A 498 2.72 17.16 41.35
C GLY A 498 3.20 17.83 42.63
N ARG A 499 2.56 18.95 43.00
CA ARG A 499 2.69 19.59 44.31
C ARG A 499 2.39 18.57 45.41
N LYS A 500 3.37 18.27 46.26
CA LYS A 500 3.13 17.67 47.57
C LYS A 500 2.32 18.65 48.42
N ARG A 501 1.12 18.27 48.85
CA ARG A 501 0.44 18.91 49.98
C ARG A 501 0.82 18.14 51.25
N ARG A 502 1.13 18.91 52.30
CA ARG A 502 1.11 18.48 53.70
C ARG A 502 -0.29 18.04 54.09
#